data_AF-A0A7S3LP16-F1
#
_entry.id   AF-A0A7S3LP16-F1
#
_cell.length_a   1.000
_cell.length_b   1.000
_cell.length_c   1.000
_cell.angle_alpha   90.00
_cell.angle_beta   90.00
_cell.angle_gamma   90.00
#
_symmetry.space_group_name_H-M   'P 1'
#
loop_
_entity.id
_entity.type
_entity.pdbx_description
1 polymer ?
#
loop_
_entity_poly.entity_id
_entity_poly.type
_entity_poly.pdbx_seq_one_letter_code
_entity_poly.pdbx_strand_id
1 'polypeptide(L)'
;MLFLRQMPHNRFVSLLRTVNAVLDVFPNSRETTVLLDAVQAGTPVISCPSLQVYSSFAPILCKSYGIEKYCIAENQTEFVELAIQMANNVSHRQAFTAQLNTVLRNK
;
A
#
# COMPACT_ATOMS: atom_id res chain seq x y z
N MET A 1 8.84 -12.08 14.12
CA MET A 1 8.18 -10.77 14.26
C MET A 1 9.22 -9.77 14.74
N LEU A 2 9.37 -8.64 14.05
CA LEU A 2 10.38 -7.62 14.35
C LEU A 2 9.68 -6.32 14.74
N PHE A 3 10.07 -5.72 15.87
CA PHE A 3 9.60 -4.40 16.28
C PHE A 3 10.70 -3.37 16.05
N LEU A 4 10.37 -2.30 15.35
CA LEU A 4 11.31 -1.24 15.02
C LEU A 4 11.22 -0.12 16.06
N ARG A 5 12.36 0.49 16.38
CA ARG A 5 12.37 1.76 17.11
C ARG A 5 12.03 2.90 16.16
N GLN A 6 11.57 4.02 16.71
CA GLN A 6 11.43 5.27 15.96
C GLN A 6 12.77 5.63 15.30
N MET A 7 12.71 6.11 14.07
CA MET A 7 13.88 6.42 13.26
C MET A 7 13.64 7.65 12.38
N PRO A 8 14.69 8.27 11.83
CA PRO A 8 14.55 9.34 10.84
C PRO A 8 13.72 8.90 9.63
N HIS A 9 12.92 9.81 9.07
CA HIS A 9 11.97 9.52 7.99
C HIS A 9 12.61 8.86 6.77
N ASN A 10 13.78 9.33 6.32
CA ASN A 10 14.51 8.72 5.20
C ASN A 10 14.91 7.25 5.43
N ARG A 11 15.24 6.88 6.68
CA ARG A 11 15.52 5.50 7.07
C ARG A 11 14.25 4.66 7.05
N PHE A 12 13.14 5.22 7.53
CA PHE A 12 11.83 4.57 7.48
C PHE A 12 11.40 4.28 6.03
N VAL A 13 11.44 5.28 5.13
CA VAL A 13 11.12 5.10 3.70
C VAL A 13 12.04 4.07 3.03
N SER A 14 13.34 4.07 3.37
CA SER A 14 14.27 3.06 2.84
C SER A 14 13.92 1.64 3.28
N LEU A 15 13.39 1.49 4.49
CA LEU A 15 12.95 0.19 5.02
C LEU A 15 11.67 -0.29 4.32
N LEU A 16 10.75 0.60 3.98
CA LEU A 16 9.55 0.25 3.22
C LEU A 16 9.89 -0.46 1.90
N ARG A 17 10.96 -0.04 1.21
CA ARG A 17 11.44 -0.70 -0.03
C ARG A 17 11.84 -2.17 0.14
N THR A 18 12.05 -2.62 1.37
CA THR A 18 12.49 -3.99 1.67
C THR A 18 11.33 -4.93 1.98
N VAL A 19 10.13 -4.41 2.22
CA VAL A 19 8.95 -5.23 2.51
C VAL A 19 8.18 -5.58 1.23
N ASN A 20 7.43 -6.69 1.26
CA ASN A 20 6.62 -7.09 0.11
C ASN A 20 5.31 -6.31 -0.01
N ALA A 21 4.75 -5.90 1.12
CA ALA A 21 3.55 -5.08 1.22
C ALA A 21 3.47 -4.42 2.60
N VAL A 22 2.74 -3.31 2.66
CA VAL A 22 2.29 -2.68 3.91
C VAL A 22 0.81 -3.01 4.09
N LEU A 23 0.40 -3.33 5.31
CA LEU A 23 -1.00 -3.53 5.65
C LEU A 23 -1.52 -2.26 6.34
N ASP A 24 -2.48 -1.60 5.71
CA ASP A 24 -3.16 -0.45 6.31
C ASP A 24 -4.11 -0.93 7.42
N VAL A 25 -4.25 -0.09 8.46
CA VAL A 25 -5.09 -0.41 9.61
C VAL A 25 -6.54 -0.03 9.29
N PHE A 26 -7.44 -1.01 9.32
CA PHE A 26 -8.89 -0.79 9.21
C PHE A 26 -9.59 -1.13 10.53
N PRO A 27 -10.78 -0.57 10.83
CA PRO A 27 -11.55 0.40 10.04
C PRO A 27 -11.08 1.86 10.21
N ASN A 28 -10.12 2.12 11.09
CA ASN A 28 -9.62 3.47 11.41
C ASN A 28 -8.30 3.76 10.69
N SER A 29 -8.29 3.74 9.36
CA SER A 29 -7.11 4.20 8.63
C SER A 29 -6.98 5.71 8.83
N ARG A 30 -6.02 6.10 9.67
CA ARG A 30 -5.72 7.51 9.98
C ARG A 30 -4.38 7.94 9.37
N GLU A 31 -3.63 7.00 8.81
CA GLU A 31 -2.23 7.17 8.44
C GLU A 31 -2.08 7.39 6.93
N THR A 32 -2.52 8.55 6.46
CA THR A 32 -2.29 8.97 5.06
C THR A 32 -0.80 9.06 4.71
N THR A 33 0.05 9.34 5.70
CA THR A 33 1.50 9.49 5.54
C THR A 33 2.19 8.17 5.19
N VAL A 34 1.85 7.08 5.89
CA VAL A 34 2.47 5.76 5.63
C VAL A 34 2.10 5.23 4.25
N LEU A 35 0.85 5.46 3.84
CA LEU A 35 0.40 5.14 2.49
C LEU A 35 1.21 5.90 1.42
N LEU A 36 1.40 7.21 1.59
CA LEU A 36 2.17 8.04 0.66
C LEU A 36 3.64 7.61 0.62
N ASP A 37 4.26 7.40 1.78
CA ASP A 37 5.66 6.97 1.90
C ASP A 37 5.87 5.61 1.22
N ALA A 38 4.94 4.67 1.40
CA ALA A 38 5.00 3.35 0.78
C ALA A 38 4.84 3.43 -0.75
N VAL A 39 3.86 4.19 -1.25
CA VAL A 39 3.68 4.41 -2.69
C VAL A 39 4.92 5.10 -3.30
N GLN A 40 5.49 6.11 -2.64
CA GLN A 40 6.73 6.74 -3.07
C GLN A 40 7.94 5.79 -3.01
N ALA A 41 7.94 4.84 -2.07
CA ALA A 41 8.94 3.79 -1.99
C ALA A 41 8.74 2.67 -3.03
N GLY A 42 7.66 2.69 -3.82
CA GLY A 42 7.33 1.62 -4.76
C GLY A 42 6.78 0.36 -4.07
N THR A 43 6.30 0.50 -2.84
CA THR A 43 5.81 -0.59 -2.00
C THR A 43 4.28 -0.62 -2.01
N PRO A 44 3.64 -1.77 -2.29
CA PRO A 44 2.19 -1.86 -2.30
C PRO A 44 1.63 -1.73 -0.88
N VAL A 45 0.49 -1.05 -0.77
CA VAL A 45 -0.27 -0.93 0.49
C VAL A 45 -1.62 -1.58 0.30
N ILE A 46 -1.94 -2.56 1.13
CA ILE A 46 -3.24 -3.22 1.13
C ILE A 46 -4.12 -2.50 2.13
N SER A 47 -5.31 -2.06 1.69
CA SER A 47 -6.25 -1.30 2.50
C SER A 47 -7.68 -1.82 2.29
N CYS A 48 -8.48 -1.79 3.35
CA CYS A 48 -9.90 -2.13 3.35
C CYS A 48 -10.67 -0.89 3.82
N PRO A 49 -11.07 0.02 2.90
CA PRO A 49 -11.82 1.21 3.26
C PRO A 49 -13.13 0.87 3.97
N SER A 50 -13.52 1.71 4.92
CA SER A 50 -14.83 1.69 5.55
C SER A 50 -15.77 2.70 4.86
N LEU A 51 -17.04 2.72 5.22
CA LEU A 51 -17.99 3.71 4.71
C LEU A 51 -17.75 5.13 5.29
N GLN A 52 -16.77 5.29 6.19
CA GLN A 52 -16.48 6.56 6.84
C GLN A 52 -15.46 7.35 6.00
N VAL A 53 -15.69 8.67 5.87
CA VAL A 53 -14.89 9.60 5.04
C VAL A 53 -13.38 9.50 5.30
N TYR A 54 -12.97 9.23 6.53
CA TYR A 54 -11.55 9.13 6.91
C TYR A 54 -10.81 7.97 6.24
N SER A 55 -11.52 6.95 5.76
CA SER A 55 -10.93 5.80 5.08
C SER A 55 -10.87 5.91 3.55
N SER A 56 -11.37 7.01 2.98
CA SER A 56 -11.44 7.21 1.53
C SER A 56 -10.10 7.63 0.89
N PHE A 57 -9.09 7.99 1.69
CA PHE A 57 -7.81 8.46 1.14
C PHE A 57 -7.07 7.37 0.36
N ALA A 58 -7.00 6.15 0.89
CA ALA A 58 -6.32 5.04 0.23
C ALA A 58 -6.93 4.68 -1.14
N PRO A 59 -8.26 4.51 -1.26
CA PRO A 59 -8.91 4.30 -2.55
C PRO A 59 -8.67 5.45 -3.54
N ILE A 60 -8.77 6.72 -3.10
CA ILE A 60 -8.57 7.88 -3.99
C ILE A 60 -7.14 7.91 -4.52
N LEU A 61 -6.16 7.72 -3.64
CA LEU A 61 -4.75 7.71 -4.02
C LEU A 61 -4.47 6.56 -5.00
N CYS A 62 -4.86 5.33 -4.64
CA CYS A 62 -4.61 4.17 -5.48
C CYS A 62 -5.26 4.31 -6.86
N LYS A 63 -6.50 4.83 -6.92
CA LYS A 63 -7.19 5.14 -8.18
C LYS A 63 -6.46 6.18 -9.01
N SER A 64 -5.89 7.21 -8.38
CA SER A 64 -5.09 8.24 -9.09
C SER A 64 -3.79 7.70 -9.71
N TYR A 65 -3.32 6.53 -9.25
CA TYR A 65 -2.18 5.80 -9.81
C TYR A 65 -2.59 4.56 -10.61
N GLY A 66 -3.90 4.27 -10.74
CA GLY A 66 -4.43 3.09 -11.42
C GLY A 66 -4.10 1.74 -10.75
N ILE A 67 -3.65 1.76 -9.49
CA ILE A 67 -3.17 0.58 -8.76
C ILE A 67 -4.23 -0.01 -7.82
N GLU A 68 -5.47 0.48 -7.86
CA GLU A 68 -6.54 0.08 -6.94
C GLU A 68 -6.78 -1.43 -6.92
N LYS A 69 -6.71 -2.10 -8.08
CA LYS A 69 -6.89 -3.55 -8.21
C LYS A 69 -5.85 -4.40 -7.47
N TYR A 70 -4.74 -3.80 -7.05
CA TYR A 70 -3.66 -4.47 -6.32
C TYR A 70 -3.72 -4.22 -4.81
N CYS A 71 -4.49 -3.22 -4.38
CA CYS A 71 -4.30 -2.56 -3.11
C CYS A 71 -5.59 -2.36 -2.31
N ILE A 72 -6.76 -2.34 -2.95
CA ILE A 72 -8.03 -2.00 -2.32
C ILE A 72 -8.92 -3.22 -2.26
N ALA A 73 -9.22 -3.67 -1.04
CA ALA A 73 -10.19 -4.72 -0.76
C ALA A 73 -11.57 -4.13 -0.45
N GLU A 74 -12.63 -4.83 -0.82
CA GLU A 74 -14.03 -4.47 -0.50
C GLU A 74 -14.46 -5.00 0.87
N ASN A 75 -13.76 -6.01 1.39
CA ASN A 75 -14.09 -6.65 2.66
C ASN A 75 -12.85 -7.30 3.32
N GLN A 76 -13.04 -7.80 4.54
CA GLN A 76 -11.95 -8.39 5.34
C GLN A 76 -11.34 -9.65 4.71
N THR A 77 -12.15 -10.47 4.04
CA THR A 77 -11.68 -11.68 3.37
C THR A 77 -10.76 -11.30 2.22
N GLU A 78 -11.21 -10.39 1.36
CA GLU A 78 -10.42 -9.89 0.23
C GLU A 78 -9.13 -9.18 0.69
N PHE A 79 -9.18 -8.47 1.82
CA PHE A 79 -7.99 -7.84 2.41
C PHE A 79 -6.91 -8.88 2.72
N VAL A 80 -7.30 -10.02 3.31
CA VAL A 80 -6.38 -11.12 3.60
C VAL A 80 -5.89 -11.79 2.31
N GLU A 81 -6.78 -12.01 1.34
CA GLU A 81 -6.43 -12.61 0.05
C GLU A 81 -5.42 -11.76 -0.73
N LEU A 82 -5.62 -10.45 -0.82
CA LEU A 82 -4.69 -9.50 -1.45
C LEU A 82 -3.34 -9.49 -0.72
N ALA A 83 -3.34 -9.51 0.62
CA ALA A 83 -2.11 -9.58 1.41
C ALA A 83 -1.31 -10.87 1.12
N ILE A 84 -1.99 -12.01 1.06
CA ILE A 84 -1.39 -13.31 0.71
C ILE A 84 -0.88 -13.29 -0.73
N GLN A 85 -1.66 -12.74 -1.67
CA GLN A 85 -1.27 -12.63 -3.06
C GLN A 85 -0.02 -11.78 -3.23
N MET A 86 0.06 -10.63 -2.55
CA MET A 86 1.25 -9.78 -2.57
C MET A 86 2.46 -10.41 -1.89
N ALA A 87 2.27 -11.20 -0.83
CA ALA A 87 3.38 -11.90 -0.18
C ALA A 87 3.95 -13.01 -1.08
N ASN A 88 3.10 -13.79 -1.73
CA ASN A 88 3.50 -15.04 -2.40
C ASN A 88 3.70 -14.91 -3.92
N ASN A 89 3.17 -13.89 -4.59
CA ASN A 89 3.21 -13.78 -6.05
C ASN A 89 4.16 -12.67 -6.52
N VAL A 90 5.39 -13.07 -6.91
CA VAL A 90 6.43 -12.17 -7.43
C VAL A 90 5.94 -11.43 -8.69
N SER A 91 5.31 -12.15 -9.63
CA SER A 91 4.80 -11.57 -10.87
C SER A 91 3.75 -10.50 -10.61
N HIS A 92 2.93 -10.71 -9.59
CA HIS A 92 1.91 -9.75 -9.19
C HIS A 92 2.52 -8.46 -8.61
N ARG A 93 3.58 -8.57 -7.78
CA ARG A 93 4.35 -7.40 -7.32
C ARG A 93 5.08 -6.67 -8.46
N GLN A 94 5.61 -7.41 -9.43
CA GLN A 94 6.24 -6.82 -10.61
C GLN A 94 5.22 -6.04 -11.46
N ALA A 95 4.01 -6.58 -11.63
CA ALA A 95 2.94 -5.90 -12.34
C ALA A 95 2.51 -4.61 -11.63
N PHE A 96 2.35 -4.65 -10.29
CA PHE A 96 2.12 -3.45 -9.48
C PHE A 96 3.21 -2.39 -9.70
N THR A 97 4.48 -2.79 -9.58
CA THR A 97 5.64 -1.89 -9.72
C THR A 97 5.73 -1.29 -11.12
N ALA A 98 5.47 -2.09 -12.16
CA ALA A 98 5.45 -1.63 -13.55
C ALA A 98 4.35 -0.58 -13.78
N GLN A 99 3.16 -0.81 -13.22
CA GLN A 99 2.04 0.12 -13.35
C GLN A 99 2.33 1.44 -12.60
N LEU A 100 2.84 1.36 -11.38
CA LEU A 100 3.20 2.54 -10.59
C LEU A 100 4.30 3.37 -11.28
N ASN A 101 5.36 2.72 -11.78
CA ASN A 101 6.44 3.40 -12.50
C ASN A 101 5.96 4.09 -13.78
N THR A 102 4.96 3.52 -14.46
CA THR A 102 4.36 4.15 -15.64
C THR A 102 3.73 5.49 -15.28
N VAL A 103 3.00 5.55 -14.15
CA VAL A 103 2.37 6.79 -13.70
C VAL A 103 3.39 7.80 -13.17
N LEU A 104 4.38 7.35 -12.40
CA LEU A 104 5.41 8.23 -11.84
C LEU A 104 6.33 8.87 -12.89
N ARG A 105 6.51 8.23 -14.06
CA ARG A 105 7.28 8.80 -15.18
C ARG A 105 6.50 9.82 -16.01
N ASN A 106 5.16 9.78 -15.95
CA ASN A 106 4.28 10.63 -16.73
C ASN A 106 3.79 11.88 -15.95
N LYS A 107 4.28 12.07 -14.72
CA LYS A 107 4.05 13.25 -13.87
C LYS A 107 5.35 14.01 -13.71
#